data_AF-A0A940D7Z6-F1
#
_entry.id   AF-A0A940D7Z6-F1
#
_cell.length_a   1.000
_cell.length_b   1.000
_cell.length_c   1.000
_cell.angle_alpha   90.00
_cell.angle_beta   90.00
_cell.angle_gamma   90.00
#
_symmetry.space_group_name_H-M   'P 1'
#
loop_
_entity.id
_entity.type
_entity.pdbx_description
1 polymer ?
#
loop_
_entity_poly.entity_id
_entity_poly.type
_entity_poly.pdbx_seq_one_letter_code
_entity_poly.pdbx_strand_id
1 'polypeptide(L)'
;MIEQIIDLRKRGLSFRKIAKELNTTVGKVQYQWKKYKEGKIQLDSIDDQKRTAKVNTPADHFPTFQFFSETNDMFLTLIQPTKAFVYWSISNEVWDTVALYYRELSNEKKLCLRVYDVTNIHFNGSNAHSIFEIPIPPHCEEWMLKGLKGNRCYCVELGLKHHHDFLPLLRSNTIHVPLMNEAMPDEFQQNIRRYVRGEDQQPKWVEHVSVYSYYINN
;
A
#
# COMPACT_ATOMS: atom_id res chain seq x y z
N MET A 1 -18.94 20.06 26.07
CA MET A 1 -19.61 20.89 25.04
C MET A 1 -19.07 20.64 23.64
N ILE A 2 -17.75 20.75 23.38
CA ILE A 2 -17.19 20.51 22.04
C ILE A 2 -17.39 19.07 21.53
N GLU A 3 -17.28 18.07 22.40
CA GLU A 3 -17.48 16.66 22.04
C GLU A 3 -18.89 16.37 21.52
N GLN A 4 -19.90 16.99 22.12
CA GLN A 4 -21.29 16.91 21.68
C GLN A 4 -21.49 17.58 20.32
N ILE A 5 -20.82 18.72 20.07
CA ILE A 5 -20.83 19.38 18.76
C ILE A 5 -20.18 18.47 17.70
N ILE A 6 -19.10 17.76 18.04
CA ILE A 6 -18.43 16.82 17.14
C ILE A 6 -19.33 15.63 16.80
N ASP A 7 -19.96 15.03 17.80
CA ASP A 7 -20.85 13.89 17.60
C ASP A 7 -22.09 14.26 16.75
N LEU A 8 -22.73 15.38 17.06
CA LEU A 8 -23.87 15.87 16.27
C LEU A 8 -23.46 16.27 14.84
N ARG A 9 -22.21 16.73 14.64
CA ARG A 9 -21.70 17.03 13.30
C ARG A 9 -21.37 15.77 12.52
N LYS A 10 -20.89 14.70 13.17
CA LYS A 10 -20.71 13.37 12.56
C LYS A 10 -22.04 12.74 12.13
N ARG A 11 -23.13 13.03 12.86
CA ARG A 11 -24.51 12.66 12.50
C ARG A 11 -25.10 13.54 11.38
N GLY A 12 -24.34 14.50 10.84
CA GLY A 12 -24.72 15.32 9.69
C GLY A 12 -25.59 16.54 10.01
N LEU A 13 -25.80 16.91 11.28
CA LEU A 13 -26.64 18.05 11.64
C LEU A 13 -25.97 19.40 11.32
N SER A 14 -26.78 20.41 10.94
CA SER A 14 -26.31 21.77 10.66
C SER A 14 -26.05 22.55 11.95
N PHE A 15 -25.16 23.55 11.92
CA PHE A 15 -24.83 24.36 13.11
C PHE A 15 -26.05 25.07 13.72
N ARG A 16 -27.04 25.43 12.90
CA ARG A 16 -28.30 26.01 13.37
C ARG A 16 -29.13 25.01 14.18
N LYS A 17 -29.17 23.74 13.74
CA LYS A 17 -29.87 22.66 14.44
C LYS A 17 -29.13 22.26 15.72
N ILE A 18 -27.80 22.18 15.66
CA ILE A 18 -26.94 21.93 16.83
C ILE A 18 -27.10 23.02 17.89
N ALA A 19 -27.14 24.29 17.47
CA ALA A 19 -27.34 25.42 18.39
C ALA A 19 -28.71 25.33 19.10
N LYS A 20 -29.77 24.97 18.36
CA LYS A 20 -31.11 24.77 18.91
C LYS A 20 -31.16 23.59 19.89
N GLU A 21 -30.48 22.50 19.58
CA GLU A 21 -30.46 21.27 20.40
C GLU A 21 -29.63 21.43 21.68
N LEU A 22 -28.54 22.21 21.62
CA LEU A 22 -27.68 22.50 22.77
C LEU A 22 -28.09 23.77 23.53
N ASN A 23 -29.27 24.34 23.26
CA ASN A 23 -29.77 25.61 23.83
C ASN A 23 -28.70 26.71 23.85
N THR A 24 -28.03 26.91 22.73
CA THR A 24 -26.91 27.85 22.61
C THR A 24 -27.00 28.67 21.33
N THR A 25 -26.09 29.64 21.16
CA THR A 25 -26.06 30.48 19.96
C THR A 25 -25.23 29.83 18.85
N VAL A 26 -25.61 30.09 17.59
CA VAL A 26 -24.89 29.58 16.41
C VAL A 26 -23.43 30.02 16.42
N GLY A 27 -23.15 31.26 16.83
CA GLY A 27 -21.79 31.79 16.94
C GLY A 27 -20.92 31.02 17.95
N LYS A 28 -21.48 30.60 19.09
CA LYS A 28 -20.74 29.81 20.08
C LYS A 28 -20.38 28.41 19.55
N VAL A 29 -21.28 27.78 18.78
CA VAL A 29 -21.03 26.50 18.11
C VAL A 29 -19.95 26.63 17.05
N GLN A 30 -20.04 27.66 16.21
CA GLN A 30 -19.04 27.92 15.16
C GLN A 30 -17.66 28.22 15.73
N TYR A 31 -17.59 29.03 16.79
CA TYR A 31 -16.34 29.33 17.49
C TYR A 31 -15.66 28.07 18.03
N GLN A 32 -16.43 27.21 18.69
CA GLN A 32 -15.93 25.95 19.23
C GLN A 32 -15.49 24.99 18.11
N TRP A 33 -16.24 24.90 17.01
CA TRP A 33 -15.88 24.08 15.85
C TRP A 33 -14.60 24.57 15.15
N LYS A 34 -14.46 25.89 14.99
CA LYS A 34 -13.25 26.52 14.44
C LYS A 34 -12.04 26.24 15.32
N LYS A 35 -12.17 26.45 16.63
CA LYS A 35 -11.12 26.16 17.62
C LYS A 35 -10.71 24.68 17.63
N TYR A 36 -11.67 23.76 17.47
CA TYR A 36 -11.39 22.33 17.34
C TYR A 36 -10.66 22.01 16.03
N LYS A 37 -11.06 22.61 14.91
CA LYS A 37 -10.35 22.44 13.63
C LYS A 37 -8.93 22.98 13.70
N GLU A 38 -8.71 24.15 14.27
CA GLU A 38 -7.38 24.75 14.45
C GLU A 38 -6.50 23.91 15.38
N GLY A 39 -7.04 23.41 16.50
CA GLY A 39 -6.33 22.49 17.40
C GLY A 39 -6.02 21.13 16.75
N LYS A 40 -6.91 20.62 15.89
CA LYS A 40 -6.68 19.39 15.11
C LYS A 40 -5.59 19.60 14.05
N ILE A 41 -5.60 20.73 13.35
CA ILE A 41 -4.53 21.11 12.41
C ILE A 41 -3.18 21.19 13.13
N GLN A 42 -3.15 21.64 14.38
CA GLN A 42 -1.93 21.69 15.17
C GLN A 42 -1.45 20.30 15.63
N LEU A 43 -2.36 19.41 16.04
CA LEU A 43 -2.06 18.01 16.35
C LEU A 43 -1.60 17.21 15.12
N ASP A 44 -2.26 17.41 13.97
CA ASP A 44 -1.88 16.80 12.69
C ASP A 44 -0.51 17.35 12.23
N SER A 45 -0.22 18.64 12.46
CA SER A 45 1.09 19.25 12.15
C SER A 45 2.24 18.79 13.06
N ILE A 46 1.96 18.37 14.30
CA ILE A 46 2.97 17.79 15.21
C ILE A 46 3.27 16.34 14.81
N ASP A 47 2.27 15.61 14.31
CA ASP A 47 2.45 14.26 13.75
C ASP A 47 3.20 14.29 12.40
N ASP A 48 2.96 15.34 11.58
CA ASP A 48 3.73 15.60 10.35
C ASP A 48 5.13 16.17 10.62
N GLN A 49 5.36 16.95 11.67
CA GLN A 49 6.70 17.44 12.01
C GLN A 49 7.61 16.35 12.61
N LYS A 50 7.06 15.30 13.23
CA LYS A 50 7.82 14.07 13.53
C LYS A 50 8.18 13.26 12.28
N ARG A 51 7.47 13.47 11.16
CA ARG A 51 7.76 12.87 9.85
C ARG A 51 8.76 13.67 9.01
N THR A 52 9.03 14.93 9.34
CA THR A 52 10.00 15.78 8.61
C THR A 52 11.25 16.10 9.43
N ALA A 53 11.86 15.10 10.05
CA ALA A 53 13.31 15.17 10.23
C ALA A 53 13.91 14.90 8.84
N LYS A 54 14.42 15.94 8.18
CA LYS A 54 15.15 15.81 6.91
C LYS A 54 16.33 14.87 7.12
N VAL A 55 16.13 13.60 6.81
CA VAL A 55 17.23 12.68 6.52
C VAL A 55 17.74 13.11 5.15
N ASN A 56 19.01 13.50 5.09
CA ASN A 56 19.70 13.68 3.81
C ASN A 56 19.99 12.29 3.25
N THR A 57 18.94 11.58 2.83
CA THR A 57 19.08 10.37 2.03
C THR A 57 19.51 10.83 0.64
N PRO A 58 20.58 10.29 0.05
CA PRO A 58 20.94 10.59 -1.34
C PRO A 58 19.79 10.12 -2.23
N ALA A 59 18.96 11.07 -2.66
CA ALA A 59 17.81 10.93 -3.56
C ALA A 59 17.34 9.48 -3.70
N ASP A 60 16.49 9.05 -2.76
CA ASP A 60 15.64 7.89 -2.93
C ASP A 60 15.06 8.00 -4.34
N HIS A 61 15.58 7.17 -5.25
CA HIS A 61 14.92 6.86 -6.49
C HIS A 61 13.69 6.05 -6.08
N PHE A 62 12.68 6.71 -5.51
CA PHE A 62 11.33 6.39 -5.94
C PHE A 62 11.42 6.49 -7.46
N PRO A 63 11.20 5.40 -8.22
CA PRO A 63 11.07 5.55 -9.64
C PRO A 63 10.02 6.63 -9.80
N THR A 64 10.42 7.79 -10.32
CA THR A 64 9.46 8.73 -10.86
C THR A 64 8.65 7.84 -11.77
N PHE A 65 7.41 7.54 -11.38
CA PHE A 65 6.45 6.85 -12.22
C PHE A 65 6.22 7.84 -13.38
N GLN A 66 7.17 7.87 -14.31
CA GLN A 66 6.95 8.35 -15.65
C GLN A 66 5.81 7.48 -16.10
N PHE A 67 4.63 8.08 -16.09
CA PHE A 67 3.38 7.47 -16.48
C PHE A 67 3.61 6.78 -17.81
N PHE A 68 3.84 5.46 -17.75
CA PHE A 68 3.96 4.66 -18.94
C PHE A 68 2.52 4.47 -19.44
N SER A 69 2.01 5.47 -20.14
CA SER A 69 0.66 5.43 -20.71
C SER A 69 0.54 4.44 -21.87
N GLU A 70 1.64 3.79 -22.27
CA GLU A 70 1.70 2.87 -23.42
C GLU A 70 2.26 1.48 -23.07
N THR A 71 2.64 1.21 -21.81
CA THR A 71 3.20 -0.11 -21.44
C THR A 71 2.24 -0.91 -20.57
N ASN A 72 2.24 -2.22 -20.83
CA ASN A 72 1.51 -3.23 -20.08
C ASN A 72 2.37 -3.67 -18.90
N ASP A 73 2.38 -2.87 -17.84
CA ASP A 73 3.28 -3.06 -16.70
C ASP A 73 2.54 -3.13 -15.37
N MET A 74 3.14 -3.87 -14.43
CA MET A 74 2.65 -4.01 -13.07
C MET A 74 3.81 -3.94 -12.09
N PHE A 75 3.65 -3.15 -11.04
CA PHE A 75 4.68 -2.94 -10.03
C PHE A 75 4.13 -3.15 -8.62
N LEU A 76 4.90 -3.83 -7.80
CA LEU A 76 4.60 -4.15 -6.41
C LEU A 76 5.72 -3.60 -5.52
N THR A 77 5.35 -2.87 -4.48
CA THR A 77 6.29 -2.31 -3.52
C THR A 77 5.79 -2.44 -2.09
N LEU A 78 6.71 -2.67 -1.15
CA LEU A 78 6.40 -2.70 0.27
C LEU A 78 6.32 -1.26 0.81
N ILE A 79 5.19 -0.89 1.42
CA ILE A 79 5.00 0.45 1.98
C ILE A 79 5.10 0.44 3.51
N GLN A 80 4.58 -0.60 4.14
CA GLN A 80 4.63 -0.79 5.59
C GLN A 80 4.85 -2.27 5.91
N PRO A 81 5.28 -2.59 7.14
CA PRO A 81 5.20 -3.95 7.62
C PRO A 81 3.82 -4.53 7.37
N THR A 82 3.76 -5.67 6.68
CA THR A 82 2.53 -6.38 6.27
C THR A 82 1.64 -5.69 5.22
N LYS A 83 2.05 -4.55 4.65
CA LYS A 83 1.30 -3.84 3.60
C LYS A 83 2.15 -3.50 2.39
N ALA A 84 1.61 -3.83 1.22
CA ALA A 84 2.23 -3.50 -0.04
C ALA A 84 1.26 -2.66 -0.89
N PHE A 85 1.83 -1.80 -1.70
CA PHE A 85 1.12 -1.08 -2.74
C PHE A 85 1.42 -1.73 -4.07
N VAL A 86 0.37 -1.91 -4.86
CA VAL A 86 0.47 -2.46 -6.21
C VAL A 86 -0.21 -1.52 -7.17
N TYR A 87 0.43 -1.28 -8.30
CA TYR A 87 -0.05 -0.45 -9.39
C TYR A 87 0.09 -1.21 -10.70
N TRP A 88 -0.80 -0.97 -11.65
CA TRP A 88 -0.74 -1.55 -12.98
C TRP A 88 -1.27 -0.58 -14.05
N SER A 89 -0.77 -0.74 -15.26
CA SER A 89 -1.26 -0.08 -16.47
C SER A 89 -1.45 -1.15 -17.54
N ILE A 90 -2.62 -1.16 -18.18
CA ILE A 90 -2.92 -2.06 -19.31
C ILE A 90 -3.47 -1.21 -20.46
N SER A 91 -2.91 -1.40 -21.64
CA SER A 91 -3.33 -0.71 -22.85
C SER A 91 -4.72 -1.16 -23.31
N ASN A 92 -5.46 -0.27 -23.98
CA ASN A 92 -6.82 -0.57 -24.43
C ASN A 92 -6.85 -1.73 -25.43
N GLU A 93 -5.79 -1.93 -26.22
CA GLU A 93 -5.68 -3.02 -27.20
C GLU A 93 -5.69 -4.41 -26.53
N VAL A 94 -5.07 -4.52 -25.35
CA VAL A 94 -5.12 -5.76 -24.56
C VAL A 94 -6.54 -5.98 -24.05
N TRP A 95 -7.19 -4.94 -23.54
CA TRP A 95 -8.59 -5.02 -23.11
C TRP A 95 -9.54 -5.42 -24.24
N ASP A 96 -9.34 -4.88 -25.43
CA ASP A 96 -10.13 -5.21 -26.62
C ASP A 96 -9.89 -6.66 -27.05
N THR A 97 -8.64 -7.12 -27.06
CA THR A 97 -8.28 -8.51 -27.37
C THR A 97 -8.93 -9.49 -26.39
N VAL A 98 -8.86 -9.18 -25.09
CA VAL A 98 -9.48 -9.99 -24.04
C VAL A 98 -11.00 -10.00 -24.19
N ALA A 99 -11.61 -8.85 -24.52
CA ALA A 99 -13.06 -8.77 -24.76
C ALA A 99 -13.50 -9.61 -25.97
N LEU A 100 -12.71 -9.65 -27.04
CA LEU A 100 -12.95 -10.48 -28.22
C LEU A 100 -12.88 -11.98 -27.90
N TYR A 101 -11.85 -12.40 -27.14
CA TYR A 101 -11.64 -13.80 -26.79
C TYR A 101 -12.76 -14.35 -25.89
N TYR A 102 -13.21 -13.54 -24.92
CA TYR A 102 -14.20 -13.95 -23.92
C TYR A 102 -15.65 -13.66 -24.29
N ARG A 103 -15.95 -13.31 -25.56
CA ARG A 103 -17.31 -13.11 -26.15
C ARG A 103 -18.39 -12.85 -25.08
N GLU A 104 -18.60 -11.58 -24.74
CA GLU A 104 -19.48 -11.11 -23.66
C GLU A 104 -18.95 -11.30 -22.22
N LEU A 105 -17.91 -10.55 -21.86
CA LEU A 105 -17.71 -10.09 -20.47
C LEU A 105 -18.71 -8.97 -20.09
N SER A 106 -19.92 -8.99 -20.66
CA SER A 106 -20.78 -7.83 -20.84
C SER A 106 -21.50 -7.34 -19.57
N ASN A 107 -21.33 -7.96 -18.39
CA ASN A 107 -21.94 -7.42 -17.17
C ASN A 107 -21.13 -7.53 -15.87
N GLU A 108 -20.12 -8.40 -15.76
CA GLU A 108 -19.25 -8.44 -14.58
C GLU A 108 -17.83 -8.83 -15.00
N LYS A 109 -17.01 -7.85 -15.42
CA LYS A 109 -15.55 -8.02 -15.44
C LYS A 109 -15.12 -8.30 -13.99
N LYS A 110 -14.92 -9.56 -13.62
CA LYS A 110 -14.36 -9.94 -12.32
C LYS A 110 -12.84 -9.81 -12.37
N LEU A 111 -12.40 -8.57 -12.54
CA LEU A 111 -11.00 -8.22 -12.38
C LEU A 111 -10.56 -8.66 -10.98
N CYS A 112 -9.41 -9.31 -10.89
CA CYS A 112 -8.96 -9.90 -9.66
C CYS A 112 -7.44 -9.81 -9.56
N LEU A 113 -6.94 -9.42 -8.39
CA LEU A 113 -5.56 -9.61 -8.01
C LEU A 113 -5.41 -10.98 -7.36
N ARG A 114 -4.47 -11.77 -7.87
CA ARG A 114 -4.06 -13.03 -7.26
C ARG A 114 -2.67 -12.85 -6.66
N VAL A 115 -2.57 -13.02 -5.36
CA VAL A 115 -1.34 -12.85 -4.58
C VAL A 115 -0.74 -14.21 -4.30
N TYR A 116 0.52 -14.38 -4.65
CA TYR A 116 1.27 -15.62 -4.52
C TYR A 116 2.34 -15.47 -3.45
N ASP A 117 2.41 -16.44 -2.54
CA ASP A 117 3.59 -16.65 -1.70
C ASP A 117 4.60 -17.51 -2.47
N VAL A 118 5.71 -16.88 -2.82
CA VAL A 118 6.80 -17.43 -3.64
C VAL A 118 8.10 -17.55 -2.86
N THR A 119 8.01 -17.65 -1.54
CA THR A 119 9.18 -17.79 -0.66
C THR A 119 10.05 -18.98 -1.05
N ASN A 120 11.34 -18.75 -1.29
CA ASN A 120 12.34 -19.77 -1.61
C ASN A 120 12.02 -20.65 -2.84
N ILE A 121 11.27 -20.13 -3.82
CA ILE A 121 11.00 -20.85 -5.07
C ILE A 121 11.23 -19.97 -6.30
N HIS A 122 11.65 -20.59 -7.40
CA HIS A 122 11.57 -19.98 -8.73
C HIS A 122 10.13 -20.10 -9.22
N PHE A 123 9.38 -19.00 -9.15
CA PHE A 123 7.96 -19.01 -9.46
C PHE A 123 7.68 -19.20 -10.95
N ASN A 124 6.85 -20.19 -11.29
CA ASN A 124 6.49 -20.52 -12.67
C ASN A 124 5.01 -20.22 -13.02
N GLY A 125 4.25 -19.64 -12.09
CA GLY A 125 2.81 -19.37 -12.24
C GLY A 125 1.91 -20.36 -11.50
N SER A 126 2.40 -21.55 -11.13
CA SER A 126 1.56 -22.59 -10.52
C SER A 126 2.14 -23.23 -9.25
N ASN A 127 3.42 -22.98 -8.93
CA ASN A 127 4.13 -23.65 -7.84
C ASN A 127 4.19 -22.85 -6.52
N ALA A 128 3.31 -21.86 -6.32
CA ALA A 128 3.29 -21.04 -5.11
C ALA A 128 2.88 -21.85 -3.86
N HIS A 129 3.41 -21.45 -2.69
CA HIS A 129 3.07 -22.09 -1.40
C HIS A 129 1.63 -21.82 -0.99
N SER A 130 1.16 -20.60 -1.24
CA SER A 130 -0.22 -20.22 -1.00
C SER A 130 -0.65 -19.15 -1.98
N ILE A 131 -1.95 -19.16 -2.27
CA ILE A 131 -2.60 -18.23 -3.19
C ILE A 131 -3.80 -17.63 -2.47
N PHE A 132 -3.97 -16.32 -2.57
CA PHE A 132 -5.22 -15.67 -2.21
C PHE A 132 -5.62 -14.63 -3.24
N GLU A 133 -6.91 -14.39 -3.35
CA GLU A 133 -7.50 -13.60 -4.43
C GLU A 133 -8.32 -12.44 -3.87
N ILE A 134 -8.20 -11.29 -4.53
CA ILE A 134 -8.89 -10.05 -4.17
C ILE A 134 -9.67 -9.59 -5.40
N PRO A 135 -11.01 -9.59 -5.36
CA PRO A 135 -11.82 -8.96 -6.41
C PRO A 135 -11.54 -7.45 -6.45
N ILE A 136 -11.35 -6.92 -7.65
CA ILE A 136 -11.02 -5.52 -7.88
C ILE A 136 -12.20 -4.84 -8.58
N PRO A 137 -12.60 -3.63 -8.11
CA PRO A 137 -13.59 -2.83 -8.81
C PRO A 137 -13.16 -2.53 -10.27
N PRO A 138 -14.10 -2.39 -11.20
CA PRO A 138 -13.78 -1.95 -12.54
C PRO A 138 -13.12 -0.56 -12.52
N HIS A 139 -12.22 -0.30 -13.49
CA HIS A 139 -11.48 0.97 -13.65
C HIS A 139 -10.52 1.32 -12.52
N CYS A 140 -10.16 0.36 -11.68
CA CYS A 140 -9.11 0.52 -10.69
C CYS A 140 -7.75 0.16 -11.32
N GLU A 141 -6.72 0.96 -11.04
CA GLU A 141 -5.34 0.78 -11.53
C GLU A 141 -4.33 0.57 -10.40
N GLU A 142 -4.79 0.65 -9.15
CA GLU A 142 -3.95 0.53 -7.97
C GLU A 142 -4.69 -0.18 -6.82
N TRP A 143 -3.93 -0.83 -5.94
CA TRP A 143 -4.50 -1.45 -4.76
C TRP A 143 -3.52 -1.48 -3.59
N MET A 144 -4.07 -1.47 -2.37
CA MET A 144 -3.29 -1.64 -1.15
C MET A 144 -3.53 -3.01 -0.55
N LEU A 145 -2.52 -3.87 -0.65
CA LEU A 145 -2.50 -5.19 -0.02
C LEU A 145 -2.26 -5.03 1.48
N LYS A 146 -2.99 -5.80 2.28
CA LYS A 146 -2.91 -5.81 3.74
C LYS A 146 -2.81 -7.24 4.24
N GLY A 147 -2.18 -7.43 5.39
CA GLY A 147 -2.11 -8.73 6.05
C GLY A 147 -1.07 -9.68 5.44
N LEU A 148 -0.07 -9.15 4.74
CA LEU A 148 1.06 -9.96 4.29
C LEU A 148 1.85 -10.46 5.51
N LYS A 149 2.10 -11.76 5.57
CA LYS A 149 2.93 -12.35 6.63
C LYS A 149 4.39 -12.01 6.39
N GLY A 150 5.12 -11.69 7.47
CA GLY A 150 6.55 -11.44 7.44
C GLY A 150 7.38 -12.70 7.20
N ASN A 151 8.66 -12.49 6.86
CA ASN A 151 9.61 -13.49 6.39
C ASN A 151 9.10 -14.27 5.18
N ARG A 152 8.50 -13.57 4.21
CA ARG A 152 7.94 -14.17 3.00
C ARG A 152 8.16 -13.30 1.77
N CYS A 153 8.27 -13.94 0.61
CA CYS A 153 8.34 -13.27 -0.68
C CYS A 153 6.99 -13.37 -1.40
N TYR A 154 6.52 -12.25 -1.96
CA TYR A 154 5.25 -12.20 -2.68
C TYR A 154 5.42 -11.66 -4.09
N CYS A 155 4.64 -12.24 -5.00
CA CYS A 155 4.41 -11.78 -6.35
C CYS A 155 2.89 -11.69 -6.55
N VAL A 156 2.43 -10.79 -7.42
CA VAL A 156 0.99 -10.58 -7.67
C VAL A 156 0.74 -10.61 -9.16
N GLU A 157 -0.36 -11.24 -9.56
CA GLU A 157 -0.89 -11.15 -10.90
C GLU A 157 -2.23 -10.43 -10.91
N LEU A 158 -2.43 -9.61 -11.94
CA LEU A 158 -3.74 -9.08 -12.29
C LEU A 158 -4.33 -9.98 -13.37
N GLY A 159 -5.59 -10.40 -13.19
CA GLY A 159 -6.25 -11.28 -14.13
C GLY A 159 -7.76 -11.20 -14.11
N LEU A 160 -8.36 -11.91 -15.06
CA LEU A 160 -9.80 -12.11 -15.09
C LEU A 160 -10.16 -13.42 -14.42
N LYS A 161 -11.09 -13.36 -13.48
CA LYS A 161 -11.66 -14.54 -12.85
C LYS A 161 -12.97 -14.93 -13.55
N HIS A 162 -13.03 -16.15 -14.07
CA HIS A 162 -14.23 -16.73 -14.64
C HIS A 162 -14.50 -18.09 -13.99
N HIS A 163 -15.57 -18.19 -13.19
CA HIS A 163 -15.84 -19.36 -12.35
C HIS A 163 -14.62 -19.76 -11.49
N HIS A 164 -13.99 -20.89 -11.80
CA HIS A 164 -12.81 -21.43 -11.12
C HIS A 164 -11.51 -21.13 -11.86
N ASP A 165 -11.60 -20.62 -13.09
CA ASP A 165 -10.46 -20.29 -13.91
C ASP A 165 -10.03 -18.84 -13.68
N PHE A 166 -8.73 -18.63 -13.75
CA PHE A 166 -8.11 -17.32 -13.68
C PHE A 166 -7.16 -17.18 -14.84
N LEU A 167 -7.41 -16.15 -15.65
CA LEU A 167 -6.52 -15.79 -16.73
C LEU A 167 -5.62 -14.63 -16.25
N PRO A 168 -4.31 -14.87 -16.03
CA PRO A 168 -3.37 -13.80 -15.74
C PRO A 168 -3.20 -12.90 -16.98
N LEU A 169 -3.21 -11.59 -16.75
CA LEU A 169 -2.93 -10.55 -17.75
C LEU A 169 -1.57 -9.90 -17.53
N LEU A 170 -1.26 -9.57 -16.28
CA LEU A 170 0.01 -8.98 -15.86
C LEU A 170 0.56 -9.67 -14.63
N ARG A 171 1.88 -9.61 -14.45
CA ARG A 171 2.60 -10.10 -13.28
C ARG A 171 3.56 -9.03 -12.78
N SER A 172 3.58 -8.81 -11.46
CA SER A 172 4.49 -7.87 -10.81
C SER A 172 5.90 -8.44 -10.63
N ASN A 173 6.83 -7.56 -10.25
CA ASN A 173 8.05 -7.97 -9.54
C ASN A 173 7.73 -8.70 -8.23
N THR A 174 8.75 -9.36 -7.65
CA THR A 174 8.65 -10.00 -6.34
C THR A 174 9.17 -9.06 -5.25
N ILE A 175 8.49 -9.00 -4.11
CA ILE A 175 8.95 -8.26 -2.92
C ILE A 175 9.21 -9.22 -1.76
N HIS A 176 10.13 -8.85 -0.88
CA HIS A 176 10.32 -9.53 0.41
C HIS A 176 9.64 -8.72 1.53
N VAL A 177 8.81 -9.39 2.33
CA VAL A 177 8.21 -8.81 3.54
C VAL A 177 9.07 -9.25 4.72
N PRO A 178 9.77 -8.33 5.41
CA PRO A 178 10.64 -8.69 6.52
C PRO A 178 9.84 -9.25 7.70
N LEU A 179 10.49 -10.04 8.55
CA LEU A 179 9.91 -10.51 9.79
C LEU A 179 9.67 -9.32 10.73
N MET A 180 8.40 -9.09 11.10
CA MET A 180 8.02 -8.09 12.07
C MET A 180 7.73 -8.82 13.39
N ASN A 181 8.79 -9.24 14.10
CA ASN A 181 8.63 -9.79 15.44
C ASN A 181 9.22 -8.82 16.45
N GLU A 182 8.54 -8.64 17.59
CA GLU A 182 9.07 -7.90 18.75
C GLU A 182 10.35 -8.55 19.32
N ALA A 183 10.64 -9.79 18.90
CA ALA A 183 11.86 -10.53 19.22
C ALA A 183 13.03 -10.29 18.25
N MET A 184 12.90 -9.44 17.23
CA MET A 184 14.11 -8.93 16.57
C MET A 184 14.90 -8.15 17.62
N PRO A 185 16.19 -8.48 17.85
CA PRO A 185 16.99 -7.71 18.79
C PRO A 185 16.89 -6.23 18.43
N ASP A 186 16.62 -5.36 19.41
CA ASP A 186 16.53 -3.90 19.20
C ASP A 186 17.71 -3.39 18.37
N GLU A 187 18.88 -4.02 18.54
CA GLU A 187 20.09 -3.78 17.78
C GLU A 187 19.90 -3.84 16.25
N PHE A 188 19.06 -4.74 15.74
CA PHE A 188 18.80 -4.87 14.30
C PHE A 188 17.94 -3.73 13.77
N GLN A 189 16.83 -3.42 14.44
CA GLN A 189 16.03 -2.25 14.08
C GLN A 189 16.86 -0.97 14.19
N GLN A 190 17.74 -0.89 15.18
CA GLN A 190 18.70 0.19 15.33
C GLN A 190 19.68 0.25 14.17
N ASN A 191 20.22 -0.88 13.70
CA ASN A 191 21.15 -0.95 12.57
C ASN A 191 20.50 -0.49 11.26
N ILE A 192 19.28 -0.95 10.95
CA ILE A 192 18.54 -0.47 9.77
C ILE A 192 18.26 1.04 9.90
N ARG A 193 17.79 1.51 11.06
CA ARG A 193 17.50 2.94 11.28
C ARG A 193 18.75 3.80 11.12
N ARG A 194 19.90 3.36 11.63
CA ARG A 194 21.19 4.04 11.47
C ARG A 194 21.60 4.13 10.00
N TYR A 195 21.49 3.04 9.26
CA TYR A 195 21.79 3.02 7.83
C TYR A 195 20.84 3.94 7.02
N VAL A 196 19.53 3.84 7.21
CA VAL A 196 18.54 4.70 6.54
C VAL A 196 18.79 6.18 6.85
N ARG A 197 19.24 6.51 8.06
CA ARG A 197 19.62 7.87 8.46
C ARG A 197 20.97 8.35 7.90
N GLY A 198 21.72 7.46 7.23
CA GLY A 198 23.07 7.74 6.75
C GLY A 198 24.13 7.77 7.85
N GLU A 199 23.81 7.30 9.06
CA GLU A 199 24.77 7.21 10.18
C GLU A 199 25.80 6.10 9.95
N ASP A 200 25.40 5.03 9.24
CA ASP A 200 26.30 3.97 8.78
C ASP A 200 26.41 4.02 7.24
N GLN A 201 27.63 3.91 6.69
CA GLN A 201 27.86 3.89 5.24
C GLN A 201 27.39 2.59 4.57
N GLN A 202 27.32 1.50 5.34
CA GLN A 202 26.87 0.18 4.87
C GLN A 202 25.90 -0.41 5.88
N PRO A 203 24.82 -1.07 5.43
CA PRO A 203 23.91 -1.72 6.36
C PRO A 203 24.65 -2.86 7.05
N LYS A 204 24.59 -2.92 8.38
CA LYS A 204 25.02 -4.10 9.14
C LYS A 204 24.01 -5.21 8.90
N TRP A 205 24.21 -5.92 7.78
CA TRP A 205 23.34 -6.98 7.28
C TRP A 205 23.03 -8.02 8.36
N VAL A 206 21.75 -8.39 8.51
CA VAL A 206 21.39 -9.72 9.03
C VAL A 206 20.12 -10.23 8.36
N GLU A 207 20.29 -11.32 7.61
CA GLU A 207 19.66 -12.65 7.77
C GLU A 207 20.00 -13.43 6.49
N HIS A 208 20.94 -14.38 6.59
CA HIS A 208 21.32 -15.34 5.55
C HIS A 208 22.02 -14.76 4.30
N VAL A 209 23.23 -14.22 4.46
CA VAL A 209 24.19 -14.39 3.35
C VAL A 209 24.61 -15.84 3.38
N SER A 210 24.10 -16.63 2.44
CA SER A 210 24.63 -17.96 2.20
C SER A 210 26.14 -17.83 2.00
N VAL A 211 26.93 -18.64 2.69
CA VAL A 211 28.40 -18.72 2.50
C VAL A 211 28.78 -18.98 1.02
N TYR A 212 27.80 -19.44 0.23
CA TYR A 212 27.91 -19.73 -1.20
C TYR A 212 27.47 -18.60 -2.15
N SER A 213 27.13 -17.40 -1.66
CA SER A 213 26.89 -16.26 -2.54
C SER A 213 28.21 -15.82 -3.16
N TYR A 214 28.50 -16.29 -4.38
CA TYR A 214 29.71 -15.94 -5.12
C TYR A 214 29.59 -14.51 -5.65
N TYR A 215 30.24 -13.57 -4.98
CA TYR A 215 30.35 -12.20 -5.48
C TYR A 215 31.49 -12.16 -6.52
N ILE A 216 31.12 -11.93 -7.78
CA ILE A 216 32.09 -11.59 -8.82
C ILE A 216 32.54 -10.17 -8.51
N ASN A 217 33.79 -10.02 -8.09
CA ASN A 217 34.42 -8.70 -8.00
C ASN A 217 34.62 -8.18 -9.43
N ASN A 218 33.95 -7.08 -9.75
CA ASN A 218 34.32 -6.23 -10.89
C ASN A 218 35.47 -5.30 -10.50
#